data_AF-A0A139HGV4-F1
#
_entry.id   AF-A0A139HGV4-F1
#
_cell.length_a   1.000
_cell.length_b   1.000
_cell.length_c   1.000
_cell.angle_alpha   90.00
_cell.angle_beta   90.00
_cell.angle_gamma   90.00
#
_symmetry.space_group_name_H-M   'P 1'
#
loop_
_entity.id
_entity.type
_entity.pdbx_description
1 polymer ?
#
loop_
_entity_poly.entity_id
_entity_poly.type
_entity_poly.pdbx_seq_one_letter_code
_entity_poly.pdbx_strand_id
1 'polypeptide(L)'
;MAVDREFKVHKNIICPASCYFKAVCSEDLNDTPTNSVGVSEPAPVIEELLRNIYGHSPDVAKLLEDPVAAVRHLCEVLTAAKKYQITSIKDQIYGAIPAMAFEKREYPHALRIIIAIGQILFEYRRVVDLVILQCYARCTYKIFRYILHDDVGWQLLTLSPDYYKEVMRKAYEEHLELEGEPVSSLEEMMSIFADEDGWESRIVLMQRFVRGRHED
;
A
#
# COMPACT_ATOMS: atom_id res chain seq x y z
N MET A 1 22.89 -16.65 -5.55
CA MET A 1 23.27 -16.21 -6.90
C MET A 1 21.98 -15.87 -7.63
N ALA A 2 21.80 -14.63 -8.07
CA ALA A 2 20.64 -14.27 -8.88
C ALA A 2 20.78 -15.00 -10.22
N VAL A 3 19.79 -15.81 -10.59
CA VAL A 3 19.73 -16.41 -11.92
C VAL A 3 19.28 -15.32 -12.88
N ASP A 4 20.14 -14.97 -13.84
CA ASP A 4 19.75 -14.06 -14.92
C ASP A 4 18.62 -14.72 -15.71
N ARG A 5 17.39 -14.16 -15.60
CA ARG A 5 16.23 -14.61 -16.34
C ARG A 5 16.04 -13.71 -17.55
N GLU A 6 15.98 -14.30 -18.74
CA GLU A 6 15.76 -13.57 -19.97
C GLU A 6 14.25 -13.50 -20.31
N PHE A 7 13.81 -12.33 -20.76
CA PHE A 7 12.45 -12.10 -21.25
C PHE A 7 12.51 -11.67 -22.71
N LYS A 8 11.90 -12.47 -23.59
CA LYS A 8 11.76 -12.13 -25.01
C LYS A 8 10.58 -11.18 -25.19
N VAL A 9 10.82 -10.03 -25.81
CA VAL A 9 9.83 -8.96 -25.98
C VAL A 9 9.85 -8.41 -27.40
N HIS A 10 8.79 -7.69 -27.77
CA HIS A 10 8.69 -7.07 -29.08
C HIS A 10 8.90 -5.54 -28.97
N LYS A 11 9.91 -5.00 -29.66
CA LYS A 11 10.24 -3.56 -29.62
C LYS A 11 9.05 -2.68 -29.98
N ASN A 12 8.24 -3.09 -30.96
CA ASN A 12 7.03 -2.38 -31.40
C ASN A 12 5.89 -2.38 -30.37
N ILE A 13 5.96 -3.20 -29.32
CA ILE A 13 5.00 -3.21 -28.20
C ILE A 13 5.58 -2.46 -27.00
N ILE A 14 6.84 -2.71 -26.66
CA ILE A 14 7.49 -2.13 -25.47
C ILE A 14 7.76 -0.62 -25.64
N CYS A 15 8.27 -0.19 -26.81
CA CYS A 15 8.65 1.22 -27.00
C CYS A 15 7.44 2.17 -26.95
N PRO A 16 6.26 1.86 -27.51
CA PRO A 16 5.08 2.69 -27.31
C PRO A 16 4.59 2.75 -25.86
N ALA A 17 4.80 1.68 -25.08
CA ALA A 17 4.34 1.59 -23.69
C ALA A 17 5.30 2.25 -22.67
N SER A 18 6.54 2.57 -23.08
CA SER A 18 7.57 3.10 -22.19
C SER A 18 8.50 4.06 -22.92
N CYS A 19 8.50 5.32 -22.50
CA CYS A 19 9.44 6.32 -22.99
C CYS A 19 10.91 5.95 -22.69
N TYR A 20 11.16 5.28 -21.56
CA TYR A 20 12.49 4.78 -21.21
C TYR A 20 12.97 3.77 -22.26
N PHE A 21 12.19 2.71 -22.52
CA PHE A 21 12.61 1.69 -23.48
C PHE A 21 12.63 2.22 -24.91
N LYS A 22 11.77 3.20 -25.25
CA LYS A 22 11.87 3.92 -26.52
C LYS A 22 13.22 4.61 -26.68
N ALA A 23 13.69 5.33 -25.66
CA ALA A 23 14.99 5.99 -25.68
C ALA A 23 16.12 4.96 -25.83
N VAL A 24 16.14 3.94 -24.97
CA VAL A 24 17.14 2.86 -25.01
C VAL A 24 17.19 2.12 -26.36
N CYS A 25 16.04 1.95 -27.02
CA CYS A 25 15.97 1.30 -28.33
C CYS A 25 16.28 2.25 -29.51
N SER A 26 16.23 3.57 -29.30
CA SER A 26 16.43 4.59 -30.35
C SER A 26 17.83 5.21 -30.29
N GLU A 27 18.49 5.13 -29.15
CA GLU A 27 19.85 5.62 -28.97
C GLU A 27 20.85 4.65 -29.60
N ASP A 28 21.57 5.12 -30.63
CA ASP A 28 22.82 4.53 -31.17
C ASP A 28 23.97 4.57 -30.13
N LEU A 29 23.68 4.58 -28.83
CA LEU A 29 24.63 4.86 -27.75
C LEU A 29 25.63 3.72 -27.46
N ASN A 30 25.54 2.61 -28.17
CA ASN A 30 26.54 1.55 -28.08
C ASN A 30 26.92 1.09 -29.49
N ASP A 31 28.21 1.14 -29.82
CA ASP A 31 28.85 0.65 -31.05
C ASP A 31 28.62 -0.86 -31.33
N THR A 32 27.78 -1.52 -30.55
CA THR A 32 27.31 -2.88 -30.74
C THR A 32 25.80 -2.95 -30.50
N PRO A 33 25.01 -3.39 -31.48
CA PRO A 33 23.56 -3.58 -31.33
C PRO A 33 23.30 -4.80 -30.45
N THR A 34 23.37 -4.65 -29.14
CA THR A 34 22.88 -5.67 -28.23
C THR A 34 21.35 -5.60 -28.23
N ASN A 35 20.69 -6.63 -28.77
CA ASN A 35 19.25 -6.81 -28.70
C ASN A 35 18.75 -7.19 -27.28
N SER A 36 19.50 -6.79 -26.24
CA SER A 36 19.25 -7.07 -24.83
C SER A 36 19.41 -5.79 -24.00
N VAL A 37 18.57 -5.66 -22.97
CA VAL A 37 18.59 -4.55 -22.01
C VAL A 37 18.65 -5.16 -20.62
N GLY A 38 19.67 -4.78 -19.84
CA GLY A 38 19.76 -5.15 -18.44
C GLY A 38 18.79 -4.35 -17.58
N VAL A 39 18.12 -5.02 -16.65
CA VAL A 39 17.20 -4.41 -15.67
C VAL A 39 17.60 -4.88 -14.26
N SER A 40 17.37 -4.03 -13.25
CA SER A 40 17.82 -4.31 -11.88
C SER A 40 16.75 -4.95 -11.00
N GLU A 41 15.52 -5.01 -11.47
CA GLU A 41 14.37 -5.49 -10.71
C GLU A 41 14.29 -7.01 -10.72
N PRO A 42 13.70 -7.61 -9.67
CA PRO A 42 13.45 -9.04 -9.64
C PRO A 42 12.64 -9.51 -10.85
N ALA A 43 12.95 -10.71 -11.33
CA ALA A 43 12.23 -11.35 -12.44
C ALA A 43 10.69 -11.31 -12.30
N PRO A 44 10.07 -11.59 -11.13
CA PRO A 44 8.62 -11.49 -10.98
C PRO A 44 8.07 -10.08 -11.27
N VAL A 45 8.81 -9.03 -10.89
CA VAL A 45 8.40 -7.64 -11.10
C VAL A 45 8.41 -7.29 -12.59
N ILE A 46 9.46 -7.73 -13.30
CA ILE A 46 9.57 -7.55 -14.74
C ILE A 46 8.50 -8.36 -15.48
N GLU A 47 8.23 -9.59 -15.06
CA GLU A 47 7.19 -10.43 -15.63
C GLU A 47 5.81 -9.77 -15.53
N GLU A 48 5.46 -9.22 -14.37
CA GLU A 48 4.18 -8.53 -14.17
C GLU A 48 4.09 -7.23 -14.98
N LEU A 49 5.17 -6.44 -15.07
CA LEU A 49 5.23 -5.26 -15.94
C LEU A 49 4.98 -5.62 -17.40
N LEU A 50 5.66 -6.66 -17.89
CA LEU A 50 5.49 -7.13 -19.27
C LEU A 50 4.07 -7.62 -19.50
N ARG A 51 3.51 -8.44 -18.61
CA ARG A 51 2.11 -8.88 -18.70
C ARG A 51 1.15 -7.70 -18.83
N ASN A 52 1.34 -6.64 -18.04
CA ASN A 52 0.53 -5.43 -18.16
C ASN A 52 0.68 -4.74 -19.52
N ILE A 53 1.91 -4.58 -20.02
CA ILE A 53 2.15 -3.98 -21.35
C ILE A 53 1.46 -4.79 -22.46
N TYR A 54 1.42 -6.12 -22.32
CA TYR A 54 0.73 -7.02 -23.24
C TYR A 54 -0.80 -7.10 -23.02
N GLY A 55 -1.36 -6.25 -22.15
CA GLY A 55 -2.81 -6.13 -21.94
C GLY A 55 -3.40 -7.14 -20.96
N HIS A 56 -2.57 -7.84 -20.18
CA HIS A 56 -3.05 -8.72 -19.13
C HIS A 56 -3.26 -7.95 -17.82
N SER A 57 -4.41 -8.18 -17.18
CA SER A 57 -4.70 -7.70 -15.84
C SER A 57 -4.10 -8.63 -14.77
N PRO A 58 -3.82 -8.11 -13.57
CA PRO A 58 -3.45 -8.95 -12.42
C PRO A 58 -4.55 -9.96 -12.11
N ASP A 59 -4.17 -11.20 -11.82
CA ASP A 59 -5.09 -12.26 -11.43
C ASP A 59 -5.49 -12.09 -9.96
N VAL A 60 -6.59 -11.37 -9.71
CA VAL A 60 -7.06 -11.07 -8.36
C VAL A 60 -7.27 -12.34 -7.53
N ALA A 61 -7.78 -13.42 -8.11
CA ALA A 61 -8.02 -14.67 -7.38
C ALA A 61 -6.71 -15.23 -6.82
N LYS A 62 -5.64 -15.21 -7.61
CA LYS A 62 -4.31 -15.61 -7.16
C LYS A 62 -3.73 -14.64 -6.13
N LEU A 63 -3.96 -13.34 -6.29
CA LEU A 63 -3.50 -12.33 -5.32
C LEU A 63 -4.18 -12.49 -3.95
N LEU A 64 -5.39 -13.04 -3.89
CA LEU A 64 -6.10 -13.30 -2.64
C LEU A 64 -5.49 -14.43 -1.81
N GLU A 65 -4.65 -15.30 -2.38
CA GLU A 65 -3.98 -16.40 -1.66
C GLU A 65 -3.02 -15.88 -0.58
N ASP A 66 -2.21 -14.86 -0.92
CA ASP A 66 -1.39 -14.10 0.03
C ASP A 66 -1.49 -12.59 -0.27
N PRO A 67 -2.48 -11.90 0.32
CA PRO A 67 -2.78 -10.50 0.03
C PRO A 67 -1.67 -9.55 0.48
N VAL A 68 -0.94 -9.91 1.53
CA VAL A 68 0.13 -9.08 2.08
C VAL A 68 1.34 -9.14 1.15
N ALA A 69 1.74 -10.35 0.74
CA ALA A 69 2.79 -10.51 -0.27
C ALA A 69 2.40 -9.92 -1.62
N ALA A 70 1.14 -10.10 -2.04
CA ALA A 70 0.58 -9.55 -3.26
C ALA A 70 0.67 -8.02 -3.30
N VAL A 71 0.21 -7.31 -2.26
CA VAL A 71 0.31 -5.84 -2.21
C VAL A 71 1.76 -5.38 -2.26
N ARG A 72 2.67 -6.04 -1.53
CA ARG A 72 4.11 -5.71 -1.57
C ARG A 72 4.66 -5.84 -2.98
N HIS A 73 4.37 -6.96 -3.64
CA HIS A 73 4.76 -7.19 -5.02
C HIS A 73 4.19 -6.13 -5.98
N LEU A 74 2.90 -5.78 -5.87
CA LEU A 74 2.30 -4.73 -6.69
C LEU A 74 2.94 -3.35 -6.45
N CYS A 75 3.37 -3.05 -5.22
CA CYS A 75 4.09 -1.80 -4.93
C CYS A 75 5.50 -1.78 -5.53
N GLU A 76 6.19 -2.93 -5.56
CA GLU A 76 7.46 -3.09 -6.28
C GLU A 76 7.27 -2.88 -7.79
N VAL A 77 6.18 -3.44 -8.34
CA VAL A 77 5.77 -3.22 -9.74
C VAL A 77 5.47 -1.76 -10.02
N LEU A 78 4.75 -1.04 -9.15
CA LEU A 78 4.54 0.41 -9.28
C LEU A 78 5.86 1.20 -9.25
N THR A 79 6.80 0.79 -8.41
CA THR A 79 8.13 1.41 -8.31
C THR A 79 8.90 1.24 -9.62
N ALA A 80 8.91 0.02 -10.16
CA ALA A 80 9.54 -0.30 -11.43
C ALA A 80 8.84 0.41 -12.61
N ALA A 81 7.50 0.45 -12.61
CA ALA A 81 6.72 1.16 -13.62
C ALA A 81 7.05 2.65 -13.65
N LYS A 82 7.20 3.29 -12.47
CA LYS A 82 7.62 4.68 -12.37
C LYS A 82 9.02 4.88 -12.94
N LYS A 83 9.97 3.99 -12.63
CA LYS A 83 11.35 4.02 -13.16
C LYS A 83 11.37 3.89 -14.69
N TYR A 84 10.60 2.96 -15.23
CA TYR A 84 10.51 2.70 -16.68
C TYR A 84 9.46 3.55 -17.40
N GLN A 85 8.86 4.53 -16.72
CA GLN A 85 7.88 5.45 -17.29
C GLN A 85 6.70 4.72 -17.98
N ILE A 86 6.21 3.64 -17.35
CA ILE A 86 5.04 2.87 -17.78
C ILE A 86 3.83 3.37 -16.96
N THR A 87 2.95 4.14 -17.59
CA THR A 87 1.83 4.79 -16.87
C THR A 87 0.55 3.96 -16.85
N SER A 88 0.36 3.05 -17.80
CA SER A 88 -0.85 2.24 -18.00
C SER A 88 -1.21 1.31 -16.83
N ILE A 89 -0.24 0.99 -15.98
CA ILE A 89 -0.40 -0.02 -14.93
C ILE A 89 -1.10 0.49 -13.68
N LYS A 90 -1.10 1.81 -13.45
CA LYS A 90 -1.58 2.43 -12.21
C LYS A 90 -3.04 2.06 -11.91
N ASP A 91 -3.93 2.25 -12.89
CA ASP A 91 -5.36 2.05 -12.69
C ASP A 91 -5.69 0.58 -12.40
N GLN A 92 -4.97 -0.36 -13.02
CA GLN A 92 -5.16 -1.79 -12.77
C GLN A 92 -4.71 -2.20 -11.37
N ILE A 93 -3.54 -1.72 -10.94
CA ILE A 93 -3.02 -2.01 -9.60
C ILE A 93 -3.89 -1.37 -8.52
N TYR A 94 -4.31 -0.13 -8.72
CA TYR A 94 -5.20 0.56 -7.77
C TYR A 94 -6.63 0.03 -7.79
N GLY A 95 -7.07 -0.66 -8.85
CA GLY A 95 -8.29 -1.46 -8.84
C GLY A 95 -8.13 -2.75 -8.02
N ALA A 96 -6.99 -3.42 -8.14
CA ALA A 96 -6.72 -4.69 -7.45
C ALA A 96 -6.49 -4.52 -5.93
N ILE A 97 -5.78 -3.47 -5.51
CA ILE A 97 -5.44 -3.27 -4.09
C ILE A 97 -6.67 -3.18 -3.18
N PRO A 98 -7.71 -2.38 -3.46
CA PRO A 98 -8.94 -2.36 -2.67
C PRO A 98 -9.71 -3.68 -2.77
N ALA A 99 -9.77 -4.32 -3.94
CA ALA A 99 -10.43 -5.61 -4.09
C ALA A 99 -9.84 -6.64 -3.12
N MET A 100 -8.52 -6.69 -2.96
CA MET A 100 -7.87 -7.58 -2.00
C MET A 100 -8.30 -7.35 -0.54
N ALA A 101 -8.54 -6.10 -0.12
CA ALA A 101 -8.97 -5.84 1.26
C ALA A 101 -10.47 -6.07 1.51
N PHE A 102 -11.32 -5.86 0.51
CA PHE A 102 -12.78 -5.78 0.70
C PHE A 102 -13.58 -6.92 0.05
N GLU A 103 -12.96 -7.80 -0.72
CA GLU A 103 -13.64 -8.93 -1.34
C GLU A 103 -14.06 -9.96 -0.28
N LYS A 104 -15.34 -9.88 0.15
CA LYS A 104 -16.12 -10.80 1.01
C LYS A 104 -15.26 -11.72 1.90
N ARG A 105 -14.55 -11.11 2.84
CA ARG A 105 -13.72 -11.84 3.80
C ARG A 105 -14.51 -12.20 5.05
N GLU A 106 -14.92 -13.46 5.16
CA GLU A 106 -15.33 -14.09 6.43
C GLU A 106 -14.11 -14.56 7.24
N TYR A 107 -13.01 -13.80 7.24
CA TYR A 107 -11.79 -14.22 7.95
C TYR A 107 -11.76 -13.65 9.37
N PRO A 108 -11.50 -14.48 10.41
CA PRO A 108 -11.24 -13.99 11.77
C PRO A 108 -9.99 -13.09 11.86
N HIS A 109 -9.21 -12.97 10.77
CA HIS A 109 -7.98 -12.17 10.69
C HIS A 109 -8.07 -10.99 9.72
N ALA A 110 -9.26 -10.64 9.21
CA ALA A 110 -9.43 -9.55 8.24
C ALA A 110 -8.84 -8.21 8.74
N LEU A 111 -8.99 -7.92 10.04
CA LEU A 111 -8.44 -6.73 10.70
C LEU A 111 -6.91 -6.63 10.54
N ARG A 112 -6.21 -7.73 10.81
CA ARG A 112 -4.74 -7.81 10.76
C ARG A 112 -4.23 -7.63 9.34
N ILE A 113 -4.96 -8.15 8.35
CA ILE A 113 -4.62 -7.98 6.93
C ILE A 113 -4.77 -6.52 6.51
N ILE A 114 -5.84 -5.83 6.93
CA ILE A 114 -6.02 -4.40 6.64
C ILE A 114 -4.85 -3.58 7.20
N ILE A 115 -4.43 -3.86 8.44
CA ILE A 115 -3.27 -3.19 9.05
C ILE A 115 -1.99 -3.49 8.26
N ALA A 116 -1.70 -4.76 7.98
CA ALA A 116 -0.49 -5.16 7.26
C ALA A 116 -0.42 -4.52 5.85
N ILE A 117 -1.53 -4.53 5.11
CA ILE A 117 -1.62 -3.87 3.81
C ILE A 117 -1.39 -2.36 3.97
N GLY A 118 -2.05 -1.72 4.93
CA GLY A 118 -1.88 -0.29 5.20
C GLY A 118 -0.43 0.09 5.49
N GLN A 119 0.29 -0.73 6.27
CA GLN A 119 1.71 -0.53 6.56
C GLN A 119 2.58 -0.64 5.31
N ILE A 120 2.34 -1.64 4.46
CA ILE A 120 3.05 -1.79 3.19
C ILE A 120 2.81 -0.58 2.30
N LEU A 121 1.55 -0.18 2.11
CA LEU A 121 1.24 0.98 1.27
C LEU A 121 1.95 2.24 1.79
N PHE A 122 1.99 2.43 3.11
CA PHE A 122 2.67 3.56 3.73
C PHE A 122 4.21 3.50 3.60
N GLU A 123 4.80 2.31 3.65
CA GLU A 123 6.22 2.08 3.31
C GLU A 123 6.51 2.59 1.88
N TYR A 124 5.59 2.31 0.95
CA TYR A 124 5.65 2.72 -0.46
C TYR A 124 4.98 4.07 -0.78
N ARG A 125 4.75 4.94 0.21
CA ARG A 125 4.02 6.22 0.05
C ARG A 125 4.60 7.21 -0.98
N ARG A 126 5.82 7.00 -1.45
CA ARG A 126 6.45 7.81 -2.53
C ARG A 126 5.98 7.43 -3.94
N VAL A 127 5.35 6.27 -4.09
CA VAL A 127 4.85 5.74 -5.36
C VAL A 127 3.35 5.45 -5.33
N VAL A 128 2.81 5.08 -4.16
CA VAL A 128 1.38 4.84 -3.95
C VAL A 128 0.61 6.15 -3.92
N ASP A 129 -0.59 6.16 -4.51
CA ASP A 129 -1.50 7.30 -4.53
C ASP A 129 -1.98 7.67 -3.11
N LEU A 130 -2.02 8.97 -2.82
CA LEU A 130 -2.46 9.48 -1.52
C LEU A 130 -3.89 9.05 -1.17
N VAL A 131 -4.79 8.96 -2.15
CA VAL A 131 -6.18 8.52 -1.94
C VAL A 131 -6.22 7.10 -1.41
N ILE A 132 -5.37 6.21 -1.94
CA ILE A 132 -5.28 4.82 -1.48
C ILE A 132 -4.72 4.75 -0.06
N LEU A 133 -3.67 5.53 0.24
CA LEU A 133 -3.11 5.61 1.60
C LEU A 133 -4.16 6.07 2.62
N GLN A 134 -4.88 7.15 2.29
CA GLN A 134 -5.92 7.70 3.16
C GLN A 134 -7.09 6.74 3.31
N CYS A 135 -7.47 6.02 2.26
CA CYS A 135 -8.50 4.98 2.31
C CYS A 135 -8.13 3.89 3.34
N TYR A 136 -6.90 3.38 3.29
CA TYR A 136 -6.46 2.35 4.25
C TYR A 136 -6.27 2.89 5.67
N ALA A 137 -5.75 4.11 5.84
CA ALA A 137 -5.67 4.73 7.16
C ALA A 137 -7.08 4.89 7.79
N ARG A 138 -8.04 5.36 6.98
CA ARG A 138 -9.46 5.47 7.36
C ARG A 138 -10.06 4.11 7.69
N CYS A 139 -9.82 3.08 6.89
CA CYS A 139 -10.34 1.74 7.14
C CYS A 139 -9.78 1.16 8.45
N THR A 140 -8.48 1.30 8.70
CA THR A 140 -7.84 0.91 9.95
C THR A 140 -8.42 1.66 11.15
N TYR A 141 -8.68 2.96 11.02
CA TYR A 141 -9.37 3.74 12.04
C TYR A 141 -10.81 3.25 12.30
N LYS A 142 -11.60 2.97 11.26
CA LYS A 142 -12.99 2.50 11.42
C LYS A 142 -13.08 1.19 12.19
N ILE A 143 -12.06 0.34 12.06
CA ILE A 143 -11.97 -0.93 12.78
C ILE A 143 -11.18 -0.83 14.09
N PHE A 144 -10.71 0.35 14.47
CA PHE A 144 -9.77 0.56 15.58
C PHE A 144 -10.29 0.00 16.91
N ARG A 145 -11.60 0.11 17.17
CA ARG A 145 -12.23 -0.52 18.36
C ARG A 145 -11.94 -2.02 18.46
N TYR A 146 -11.95 -2.73 17.33
CA TYR A 146 -11.67 -4.16 17.28
C TYR A 146 -10.17 -4.43 17.42
N ILE A 147 -9.33 -3.55 16.87
CA ILE A 147 -7.86 -3.62 17.03
C ILE A 147 -7.48 -3.50 18.50
N LEU A 148 -8.12 -2.61 19.26
CA LEU A 148 -7.82 -2.42 20.68
C LEU A 148 -8.11 -3.67 21.54
N HIS A 149 -9.03 -4.53 21.08
CA HIS A 149 -9.35 -5.82 21.70
C HIS A 149 -8.53 -7.01 21.15
N ASP A 150 -7.74 -6.81 20.10
CA ASP A 150 -6.90 -7.83 19.48
C ASP A 150 -5.42 -7.52 19.72
N ASP A 151 -4.78 -8.18 20.70
CA ASP A 151 -3.38 -7.91 21.05
C ASP A 151 -2.44 -8.02 19.85
N VAL A 152 -2.67 -8.99 18.97
CA VAL A 152 -1.86 -9.17 17.75
C VAL A 152 -2.10 -8.03 16.78
N GLY A 153 -3.36 -7.60 16.60
CA GLY A 153 -3.70 -6.45 15.76
C GLY A 153 -3.10 -5.16 16.29
N TRP A 154 -3.16 -4.92 17.61
CA TRP A 154 -2.55 -3.76 18.24
C TRP A 154 -1.03 -3.74 18.06
N GLN A 155 -0.35 -4.85 18.41
CA GLN A 155 1.09 -4.98 18.22
C GLN A 155 1.46 -4.76 16.76
N LEU A 156 0.71 -5.37 15.84
CA LEU A 156 0.95 -5.18 14.41
C LEU A 156 0.86 -3.71 14.05
N LEU A 157 -0.18 -2.98 14.46
CA LEU A 157 -0.32 -1.55 14.14
C LEU A 157 0.83 -0.70 14.69
N THR A 158 1.25 -0.94 15.93
CA THR A 158 2.30 -0.15 16.59
C THR A 158 3.72 -0.46 16.09
N LEU A 159 3.94 -1.59 15.41
CA LEU A 159 5.22 -1.90 14.75
C LEU A 159 5.59 -0.91 13.64
N SER A 160 4.64 -0.12 13.12
CA SER A 160 4.90 0.95 12.15
C SER A 160 4.45 2.30 12.72
N PRO A 161 5.32 3.00 13.48
CA PRO A 161 4.98 4.24 14.16
C PRO A 161 4.44 5.33 13.21
N ASP A 162 4.99 5.43 12.00
CA ASP A 162 4.56 6.43 11.03
C ASP A 162 3.17 6.13 10.48
N TYR A 163 2.87 4.85 10.18
CA TYR A 163 1.54 4.46 9.74
C TYR A 163 0.52 4.59 10.88
N TYR A 164 0.90 4.25 12.11
CA TYR A 164 0.07 4.47 13.29
C TYR A 164 -0.28 5.96 13.46
N LYS A 165 0.70 6.86 13.38
CA LYS A 165 0.46 8.32 13.42
C LYS A 165 -0.50 8.76 12.33
N GLU A 166 -0.40 8.21 11.13
CA GLU A 166 -1.31 8.51 10.03
C GLU A 166 -2.75 8.05 10.30
N VAL A 167 -2.92 6.85 10.89
CA VAL A 167 -4.23 6.35 11.33
C VAL A 167 -4.82 7.27 12.40
N MET A 168 -4.02 7.69 13.38
CA MET A 168 -4.46 8.59 14.45
C MET A 168 -4.81 9.98 13.94
N ARG A 169 -4.01 10.54 13.02
CA ARG A 169 -4.32 11.80 12.33
C ARG A 169 -5.66 11.70 11.61
N LYS A 170 -5.92 10.60 10.90
CA LYS A 170 -7.22 10.39 10.23
C LYS A 170 -8.38 10.23 11.21
N ALA A 171 -8.16 9.55 12.33
CA ALA A 171 -9.16 9.47 13.39
C ALA A 171 -9.54 10.86 13.94
N TYR A 172 -8.53 11.70 14.17
CA TYR A 172 -8.70 13.06 14.65
C TYR A 172 -9.43 13.95 13.65
N GLU A 173 -9.06 13.89 12.37
CA GLU A 173 -9.75 14.63 11.29
C GLU A 173 -11.24 14.27 11.22
N GLU A 174 -11.57 12.98 11.21
CA GLU A 174 -12.98 12.55 11.18
C GLU A 174 -13.74 12.94 12.46
N HIS A 175 -13.06 12.98 13.61
CA HIS A 175 -13.70 13.38 14.87
C HIS A 175 -13.99 14.88 14.93
N LEU A 176 -13.04 15.74 14.49
CA LEU A 176 -13.25 17.18 14.35
C LEU A 176 -14.39 17.51 13.38
N GLU A 177 -14.48 16.78 12.27
CA GLU A 177 -15.57 16.93 11.31
C GLU A 177 -16.95 16.63 11.92
N LEU A 178 -17.01 15.72 12.91
CA LEU A 178 -18.25 15.32 13.58
C LEU A 178 -18.63 16.26 14.74
N GLU A 179 -17.67 16.73 15.53
CA GLU A 179 -17.97 17.45 16.78
C GLU A 179 -18.00 18.98 16.63
N GLY A 180 -17.47 19.55 15.53
CA GLY A 180 -17.51 21.00 15.28
C GLY A 180 -16.73 21.89 16.27
N GLU A 181 -16.12 21.29 17.30
CA GLU A 181 -15.33 21.92 18.36
C GLU A 181 -13.82 21.63 18.17
N PRO A 182 -12.93 22.56 18.52
CA PRO A 182 -11.49 22.37 18.45
C PRO A 182 -11.03 21.42 19.57
N VAL A 183 -10.76 20.17 19.22
CA VAL A 183 -10.13 19.19 20.12
C VAL A 183 -8.66 19.59 20.41
N SER A 184 -8.14 19.12 21.55
CA SER A 184 -6.72 19.10 21.92
C SER A 184 -5.82 18.81 20.71
N SER A 185 -4.71 19.54 20.57
CA SER A 185 -3.85 19.48 19.38
C SER A 185 -3.41 18.04 19.04
N LEU A 186 -3.16 17.74 17.76
CA LEU A 186 -2.65 16.42 17.34
C LEU A 186 -1.41 16.00 18.16
N GLU A 187 -0.57 16.97 18.55
CA GLU A 187 0.61 16.79 19.39
C GLU A 187 0.25 16.37 20.82
N GLU A 188 -0.84 16.90 21.37
CA GLU A 188 -1.37 16.53 22.69
C GLU A 188 -2.07 15.17 22.69
N MET A 189 -2.76 14.80 21.60
CA MET A 189 -3.16 13.40 21.40
C MET A 189 -1.93 12.51 21.34
N MET A 190 -0.92 12.90 20.56
CA MET A 190 0.29 12.12 20.38
C MET A 190 1.16 11.98 21.63
N SER A 191 1.18 12.99 22.51
CA SER A 191 1.96 12.94 23.76
C SER A 191 1.36 11.97 24.78
N ILE A 192 0.03 11.83 24.82
CA ILE A 192 -0.66 10.79 25.61
C ILE A 192 -0.23 9.37 25.17
N PHE A 193 0.28 9.21 23.95
CA PHE A 193 0.76 7.93 23.40
C PHE A 193 2.25 7.66 23.68
N ALA A 194 3.00 8.61 24.24
CA ALA A 194 4.42 8.49 24.51
C ALA A 194 4.75 7.94 25.92
N ASP A 195 3.79 7.98 26.86
CA ASP A 195 3.97 7.45 28.21
C ASP A 195 3.68 5.94 28.27
N GLU A 196 4.64 5.20 28.82
CA GLU A 196 4.70 3.75 28.88
C GLU A 196 3.64 3.15 29.83
N ASP A 197 2.56 2.62 29.26
CA ASP A 197 2.17 1.21 29.43
C ASP A 197 1.02 0.90 28.45
N GLY A 198 1.26 -0.05 27.55
CA GLY A 198 0.42 -0.25 26.36
C GLY A 198 -1.05 -0.62 26.62
N TRP A 199 -1.45 -0.84 27.88
CA TRP A 199 -2.84 -1.10 28.27
C TRP A 199 -3.57 0.17 28.77
N GLU A 200 -2.91 1.06 29.53
CA GLU A 200 -3.55 2.29 30.01
C GLU A 200 -3.82 3.25 28.85
N SER A 201 -2.86 3.41 27.91
CA SER A 201 -3.07 4.20 26.69
C SER A 201 -4.21 3.64 25.83
N ARG A 202 -4.38 2.30 25.79
CA ARG A 202 -5.51 1.65 25.10
C ARG A 202 -6.83 1.96 25.79
N ILE A 203 -6.90 1.93 27.12
CA ILE A 203 -8.11 2.27 27.87
C ILE A 203 -8.52 3.73 27.61
N VAL A 204 -7.57 4.68 27.65
CA VAL A 204 -7.85 6.09 27.35
C VAL A 204 -8.38 6.26 25.92
N LEU A 205 -7.79 5.55 24.96
CA LEU A 205 -8.25 5.51 23.57
C LEU A 205 -9.67 4.92 23.46
N MET A 206 -9.94 3.79 24.11
CA MET A 206 -11.26 3.18 24.16
C MET A 206 -12.29 4.17 24.73
N GLN A 207 -11.98 4.83 25.84
CA GLN A 207 -12.91 5.76 26.49
C GLN A 207 -13.24 6.98 25.62
N ARG A 208 -12.25 7.53 24.89
CA ARG A 208 -12.48 8.65 23.95
C ARG A 208 -13.30 8.21 22.73
N PHE A 209 -12.93 7.10 22.08
CA PHE A 209 -13.60 6.65 20.85
C PHE A 209 -14.94 5.94 21.08
N VAL A 210 -15.22 5.44 22.30
CA VAL A 210 -16.51 4.84 22.67
C VAL A 210 -17.52 5.89 23.12
N ARG A 211 -17.10 6.99 23.78
CA ARG A 211 -18.02 8.05 24.21
C ARG A 211 -18.67 8.79 23.04
N GLY A 212 -17.95 9.07 21.96
CA GLY A 212 -18.47 9.82 20.81
C GLY A 212 -19.46 9.08 19.89
N ARG A 213 -19.92 7.86 20.23
CA ARG A 213 -20.85 7.07 19.39
C ARG A 213 -22.10 6.57 20.11
N HIS A 214 -22.32 6.97 21.35
CA HIS A 214 -23.47 6.53 22.14
C HIS A 214 -24.63 7.54 22.18
N GLU A 215 -24.55 8.64 21.41
CA GLU A 215 -25.60 9.67 21.35
C GLU A 215 -26.41 9.71 20.04
N ASP A 216 -26.19 8.77 19.11
CA ASP A 216 -26.99 8.60 17.88
C ASP A 216 -27.66 7.21 17.79
#